data_AF-A0AAP4D0T9-F1
#
_entry.id   AF-A0AAP4D0T9-F1
#
_cell.length_a   1.000
_cell.length_b   1.000
_cell.length_c   1.000
_cell.angle_alpha   90.00
_cell.angle_beta   90.00
_cell.angle_gamma   90.00
#
_symmetry.space_group_name_H-M   'P 1'
#
loop_
_entity.id
_entity.type
_entity.pdbx_description
1 polymer ?
#
loop_
_entity_poly.entity_id
_entity_poly.type
_entity_poly.pdbx_seq_one_letter_code
_entity_poly.pdbx_strand_id
1 'polypeptide(L)'
;MDHFLPVVDIRRPNSFFQLAIEATSITDPYVPERMFAAAYGATLAIWSDINAVEMRESLPHVARDIYSNMFAPDAANPTRHALYQQYCLGIIAIARILDSTCLTDDEAAHLLPPFNHLPNPFENMPQFDPLLIKQARDEAVRMDFGNYTVGRLIPGRRNYDDGNKEYQQILQAIVSRMLILGYTPEHFEPVDRKMYSGSRMGDDKDKVDRYGKKYSWIAYFEMWGVRFAQGLLDDRHNARPSDADIDPTFPPEADNINLPLPDLFSNQPIDARDWIVKGPKPDYYNILEIEEIDGFQGQWVLLDGFIEHNAPRDDRQVFTFLRGLFVETQEVENLCNLFKNMEYPGNSAIPETPSYHYTYAGEMPFTSIPGSHSLEDEETDHYEYTVSADMWSDNGIPVDITMQNYSWESYHSVMNQSGNSYLPSKQLCKELELRYRANTWDLQDVVGTASLYRKVGEYGSENSGFISYLRRDLLDRYLLESGKTLVWLIWGERGFHYRAGNTDKLHEYYAKHQHIHKSAYIYVSASDS
;
A
#
# COMPACT_ATOMS: atom_id res chain seq x y z
N MET A 1 20.09 7.00 20.16
CA MET A 1 19.42 8.22 19.70
C MET A 1 17.96 7.85 19.60
N ASP A 2 17.14 8.46 20.44
CA ASP A 2 15.72 8.17 20.55
C ASP A 2 15.02 8.49 19.22
N HIS A 3 14.62 7.47 18.47
CA HIS A 3 13.73 7.62 17.32
C HIS A 3 12.28 7.76 17.80
N PHE A 4 12.00 8.87 18.48
CA PHE A 4 10.64 9.39 18.58
C PHE A 4 10.39 10.22 17.31
N LEU A 5 10.00 9.56 16.22
CA LEU A 5 9.19 10.26 15.22
C LEU A 5 7.80 10.45 15.84
N PRO A 6 7.23 11.66 15.75
CA PRO A 6 6.06 12.01 16.52
C PRO A 6 4.89 11.25 15.92
N VAL A 7 4.46 10.20 16.62
CA VAL A 7 3.04 9.92 16.61
C VAL A 7 2.40 11.19 17.14
N VAL A 8 1.88 12.00 16.21
CA VAL A 8 1.11 13.24 16.41
C VAL A 8 0.43 13.16 17.76
N ASP A 9 0.70 14.10 18.69
CA ASP A 9 0.40 14.00 20.13
C ASP A 9 -0.99 13.39 20.42
N ILE A 10 -1.05 12.05 20.41
CA ILE A 10 -2.27 11.24 20.57
C ILE A 10 -2.90 11.51 21.94
N ARG A 11 -2.09 12.07 22.85
CA ARG A 11 -2.48 12.36 24.21
C ARG A 11 -3.49 13.52 24.30
N ARG A 12 -3.69 14.30 23.22
CA ARG A 12 -4.64 15.44 23.18
C ARG A 12 -5.31 15.58 21.80
N PRO A 13 -6.12 14.60 21.37
CA PRO A 13 -6.74 14.59 20.04
C PRO A 13 -7.59 15.86 19.80
N ASN A 14 -8.37 16.31 20.80
CA ASN A 14 -9.18 17.52 20.68
C ASN A 14 -8.35 18.76 20.30
N SER A 15 -7.27 19.02 21.03
CA SER A 15 -6.40 20.18 20.77
C SER A 15 -5.72 20.07 19.41
N PHE A 16 -5.32 18.88 19.01
CA PHE A 16 -4.69 18.66 17.72
C PHE A 16 -5.66 18.89 16.55
N PHE A 17 -6.88 18.33 16.61
CA PHE A 17 -7.88 18.57 15.57
C PHE A 17 -8.32 20.02 15.51
N GLN A 18 -8.41 20.71 16.66
CA GLN A 18 -8.66 22.15 16.67
C GLN A 18 -7.60 22.92 15.89
N LEU A 19 -6.31 22.60 16.06
CA LEU A 19 -5.23 23.21 15.29
C LEU A 19 -5.35 22.91 13.78
N ALA A 20 -5.78 21.70 13.41
CA ALA A 20 -6.02 21.36 12.01
C ALA A 20 -7.16 22.18 11.40
N ILE A 21 -8.28 22.36 12.13
CA ILE A 21 -9.39 23.24 11.71
C ILE A 21 -8.94 24.70 11.64
N GLU A 22 -8.19 25.21 12.61
CA GLU A 22 -7.67 26.58 12.61
C GLU A 22 -6.72 26.82 11.41
N ALA A 23 -5.92 25.82 11.04
CA ALA A 23 -5.01 25.88 9.90
C ALA A 23 -5.73 26.06 8.56
N THR A 24 -7.02 25.73 8.45
CA THR A 24 -7.81 25.96 7.22
C THR A 24 -7.88 27.44 6.81
N SER A 25 -7.70 28.36 7.76
CA SER A 25 -7.65 29.80 7.52
C SER A 25 -6.33 30.30 6.92
N ILE A 26 -5.30 29.45 6.85
CA ILE A 26 -3.98 29.80 6.32
C ILE A 26 -4.03 29.79 4.79
N THR A 27 -3.59 30.89 4.18
CA THR A 27 -3.70 31.12 2.73
C THR A 27 -2.80 30.22 1.87
N ASP A 28 -1.82 29.54 2.48
CA ASP A 28 -0.92 28.60 1.81
C ASP A 28 -1.47 27.18 1.96
N PRO A 29 -2.06 26.58 0.90
CA PRO A 29 -2.78 25.30 1.01
C PRO A 29 -1.93 24.12 1.48
N TYR A 30 -0.60 24.24 1.38
CA TYR A 30 0.33 23.21 1.87
C TYR A 30 0.21 23.02 3.40
N VAL A 31 -0.01 24.10 4.16
CA VAL A 31 -0.07 24.01 5.63
C VAL A 31 -1.29 23.21 6.11
N PRO A 32 -2.53 23.56 5.74
CA PRO A 32 -3.68 22.75 6.13
C PRO A 32 -3.62 21.36 5.51
N GLU A 33 -3.14 21.18 4.28
CA GLU A 33 -2.94 19.84 3.69
C GLU A 33 -2.10 18.93 4.61
N ARG A 34 -0.95 19.41 5.10
CA ARG A 34 -0.09 18.64 6.02
C ARG A 34 -0.68 18.44 7.40
N MET A 35 -1.41 19.43 7.92
CA MET A 35 -2.14 19.28 9.18
C MET A 35 -3.20 18.18 9.10
N PHE A 36 -3.92 18.11 7.98
CA PHE A 36 -4.92 17.07 7.76
C PHE A 36 -4.33 15.71 7.37
N ALA A 37 -3.17 15.67 6.70
CA ALA A 37 -2.41 14.43 6.53
C ALA A 37 -2.08 13.83 7.90
N ALA A 38 -1.49 14.63 8.80
CA ALA A 38 -1.18 14.24 10.17
C ALA A 38 -2.43 13.83 10.96
N ALA A 39 -3.54 14.56 10.80
CA ALA A 39 -4.82 14.24 11.43
C ALA A 39 -5.43 12.93 10.97
N TYR A 40 -5.33 12.65 9.67
CA TYR A 40 -5.83 11.42 9.11
C TYR A 40 -4.97 10.23 9.53
N GLY A 41 -3.64 10.39 9.52
CA GLY A 41 -2.69 9.40 10.04
C GLY A 41 -2.96 9.04 11.51
N ALA A 42 -3.17 10.05 12.37
CA ALA A 42 -3.55 9.84 13.76
C ALA A 42 -4.89 9.11 13.88
N THR A 43 -5.90 9.54 13.11
CA THR A 43 -7.21 8.87 13.06
C THR A 43 -7.05 7.38 12.74
N LEU A 44 -6.40 7.04 11.61
CA LEU A 44 -6.18 5.66 11.16
C LEU A 44 -5.43 4.80 12.18
N ALA A 45 -4.49 5.38 12.92
CA ALA A 45 -3.64 4.66 13.85
C ALA A 45 -4.35 4.25 15.16
N ILE A 46 -5.43 4.94 15.55
CA ILE A 46 -5.95 4.92 16.94
C ILE A 46 -7.46 4.73 17.05
N TRP A 47 -8.25 5.08 16.02
CA TRP A 47 -9.72 5.08 16.10
C TRP A 47 -10.31 3.75 16.62
N SER A 48 -9.66 2.64 16.27
CA SER A 48 -10.07 1.29 16.65
C SER A 48 -9.65 0.91 18.09
N ASP A 49 -8.95 1.77 18.83
CA ASP A 49 -8.48 1.51 20.20
C ASP A 49 -9.59 1.84 21.17
N ILE A 50 -10.17 0.81 21.77
CA ILE A 50 -11.22 0.96 22.77
C ILE A 50 -10.74 1.79 23.98
N ASN A 51 -9.43 1.80 24.24
CA ASN A 51 -8.85 2.61 25.31
C ASN A 51 -8.59 4.07 24.89
N ALA A 52 -8.61 4.38 23.60
CA ALA A 52 -8.48 5.75 23.10
C ALA A 52 -9.83 6.49 23.12
N VAL A 53 -10.45 6.53 24.30
CA VAL A 53 -11.78 7.11 24.53
C VAL A 53 -11.86 8.54 24.01
N GLU A 54 -10.88 9.39 24.35
CA GLU A 54 -10.89 10.80 23.93
C GLU A 54 -10.90 10.93 22.40
N MET A 55 -10.06 10.17 21.69
CA MET A 55 -10.04 10.18 20.21
C MET A 55 -11.40 9.78 19.64
N ARG A 56 -11.99 8.70 20.17
CA ARG A 56 -13.27 8.16 19.68
C ARG A 56 -14.44 9.11 19.93
N GLU A 57 -14.43 9.84 21.05
CA GLU A 57 -15.44 10.85 21.37
C GLU A 57 -15.25 12.16 20.56
N SER A 58 -14.00 12.51 20.25
CA SER A 58 -13.67 13.70 19.43
C SER A 58 -14.09 13.55 17.97
N LEU A 59 -13.86 12.39 17.35
CA LEU A 59 -13.98 12.19 15.91
C LEU A 59 -15.36 12.61 15.32
N PRO A 60 -16.51 12.27 15.93
CA PRO A 60 -17.82 12.74 15.45
C PRO A 60 -17.96 14.27 15.40
N HIS A 61 -17.43 14.97 16.41
CA HIS A 61 -17.46 16.43 16.46
C HIS A 61 -16.52 17.04 15.42
N VAL A 62 -15.32 16.46 15.27
CA VAL A 62 -14.34 16.89 14.26
C VAL A 62 -14.90 16.69 12.86
N ALA A 63 -15.60 15.59 12.58
CA ALA A 63 -16.23 15.36 11.28
C ALA A 63 -17.26 16.44 10.93
N ARG A 64 -18.04 16.92 11.91
CA ARG A 64 -18.94 18.06 11.75
C ARG A 64 -18.19 19.34 11.42
N ASP A 65 -17.11 19.63 12.15
CA ASP A 65 -16.30 20.83 11.91
C ASP A 65 -15.64 20.81 10.53
N ILE A 66 -15.11 19.66 10.10
CA ILE A 66 -14.56 19.47 8.75
C ILE A 66 -15.65 19.69 7.70
N TYR A 67 -16.81 19.06 7.86
CA TYR A 67 -17.94 19.23 6.95
C TYR A 67 -18.33 20.71 6.79
N SER A 68 -18.60 21.40 7.91
CA SER A 68 -19.01 22.80 7.90
C SER A 68 -17.95 23.73 7.32
N ASN A 69 -16.66 23.46 7.54
CA ASN A 69 -15.60 24.30 7.01
C ASN A 69 -15.27 24.04 5.53
N MET A 70 -15.48 22.82 5.03
CA MET A 70 -14.88 22.40 3.75
C MET A 70 -15.87 21.84 2.71
N PHE A 71 -16.99 21.25 3.13
CA PHE A 71 -17.90 20.50 2.25
C PHE A 71 -19.34 21.00 2.24
N ALA A 72 -19.76 21.81 3.22
CA ALA A 72 -21.06 22.47 3.20
C ALA A 72 -21.19 23.42 1.99
N PRO A 73 -22.42 23.70 1.48
CA PRO A 73 -22.62 24.63 0.36
C PRO A 73 -22.12 26.05 0.63
N ASP A 74 -22.07 26.46 1.88
CA ASP A 74 -21.55 27.75 2.37
C ASP A 74 -20.23 27.60 3.14
N ALA A 75 -19.48 26.52 2.88
CA ALA A 75 -18.19 26.23 3.50
C ALA A 75 -17.25 27.43 3.42
N ALA A 76 -16.62 27.77 4.56
CA ALA A 76 -15.72 28.91 4.67
C ALA A 76 -14.38 28.70 3.96
N ASN A 77 -13.87 27.46 3.97
CA ASN A 77 -12.53 27.10 3.48
C ASN A 77 -12.59 25.85 2.58
N PRO A 78 -13.35 25.87 1.47
CA PRO A 78 -13.47 24.72 0.58
C PRO A 78 -12.15 24.45 -0.16
N THR A 79 -11.92 23.19 -0.53
CA THR A 79 -10.73 22.80 -1.29
C THR A 79 -11.06 21.87 -2.44
N ARG A 80 -10.30 21.99 -3.53
CA ARG A 80 -10.27 21.02 -4.64
C ARG A 80 -8.97 20.22 -4.67
N HIS A 81 -8.10 20.41 -3.68
CA HIS A 81 -6.81 19.75 -3.61
C HIS A 81 -7.00 18.26 -3.26
N ALA A 82 -6.67 17.37 -4.19
CA ALA A 82 -7.01 15.94 -4.10
C ALA A 82 -6.59 15.25 -2.79
N LEU A 83 -5.33 15.39 -2.37
CA LEU A 83 -4.83 14.77 -1.12
C LEU A 83 -5.53 15.34 0.12
N TYR A 84 -5.53 16.67 0.25
CA TYR A 84 -6.21 17.36 1.34
C TYR A 84 -7.70 16.99 1.45
N GLN A 85 -8.42 16.98 0.33
CA GLN A 85 -9.82 16.54 0.31
C GLN A 85 -9.97 15.09 0.79
N GLN A 86 -9.09 14.19 0.32
CA GLN A 86 -9.11 12.78 0.69
C GLN A 86 -8.82 12.56 2.18
N TYR A 87 -7.89 13.30 2.78
CA TYR A 87 -7.63 13.23 4.22
C TYR A 87 -8.87 13.60 5.03
N CYS A 88 -9.55 14.68 4.65
CA CYS A 88 -10.77 15.12 5.32
C CYS A 88 -11.92 14.11 5.16
N LEU A 89 -12.12 13.60 3.94
CA LEU A 89 -13.13 12.58 3.65
C LEU A 89 -12.85 11.29 4.44
N GLY A 90 -11.59 10.88 4.55
CA GLY A 90 -11.18 9.70 5.32
C GLY A 90 -11.44 9.85 6.82
N ILE A 91 -11.15 11.02 7.40
CA ILE A 91 -11.49 11.32 8.81
C ILE A 91 -13.01 11.24 9.02
N ILE A 92 -13.80 11.86 8.14
CA ILE A 92 -15.27 11.82 8.22
C ILE A 92 -15.78 10.38 8.09
N ALA A 93 -15.24 9.59 7.16
CA ALA A 93 -15.65 8.20 6.97
C ALA A 93 -15.40 7.35 8.22
N ILE A 94 -14.25 7.51 8.87
CA ILE A 94 -13.93 6.81 10.12
C ILE A 94 -14.82 7.29 11.27
N ALA A 95 -15.09 8.60 11.37
CA ALA A 95 -16.00 9.14 12.36
C ALA A 95 -17.42 8.55 12.22
N ARG A 96 -17.90 8.34 10.99
CA ARG A 96 -19.20 7.71 10.70
C ARG A 96 -19.26 6.22 11.06
N ILE A 97 -18.12 5.52 11.11
CA ILE A 97 -18.05 4.15 11.65
C ILE A 97 -18.31 4.17 13.16
N LEU A 98 -17.80 5.18 13.87
CA LEU A 98 -17.97 5.32 15.32
C LEU A 98 -19.37 5.85 15.69
N ASP A 99 -19.87 6.82 14.93
CA ASP A 99 -21.19 7.41 15.10
C ASP A 99 -21.76 7.80 13.74
N SER A 100 -22.66 6.98 13.21
CA SER A 100 -23.29 7.23 11.91
C SER A 100 -24.20 8.46 11.90
N THR A 101 -24.60 8.98 13.07
CA THR A 101 -25.43 10.19 13.21
C THR A 101 -24.64 11.49 13.19
N CYS A 102 -23.30 11.38 13.16
CA CYS A 102 -22.42 12.54 13.07
C CYS A 102 -22.55 13.33 11.76
N LEU A 103 -23.28 12.85 10.75
CA LEU A 103 -23.76 13.59 9.57
C LEU A 103 -25.13 13.03 9.16
N THR A 104 -26.03 13.88 8.65
CA THR A 104 -27.27 13.41 8.02
C THR A 104 -27.00 12.85 6.63
N ASP A 105 -27.95 12.10 6.06
CA ASP A 105 -27.81 11.58 4.70
C ASP A 105 -27.70 12.69 3.65
N ASP A 106 -28.43 13.79 3.83
CA ASP A 106 -28.35 14.97 2.95
C ASP A 106 -26.96 15.62 3.02
N GLU A 107 -26.37 15.71 4.21
CA GLU A 107 -25.00 16.23 4.38
C GLU A 107 -23.96 15.27 3.81
N ALA A 108 -24.16 13.96 3.97
CA ALA A 108 -23.28 12.93 3.40
C ALA A 108 -23.27 12.97 1.86
N ALA A 109 -24.38 13.34 1.22
CA ALA A 109 -24.44 13.55 -0.23
C ALA A 109 -23.50 14.66 -0.73
N HIS A 110 -23.17 15.66 0.11
CA HIS A 110 -22.20 16.71 -0.26
C HIS A 110 -20.73 16.23 -0.24
N LEU A 111 -20.47 15.05 0.32
CA LEU A 111 -19.14 14.43 0.38
C LEU A 111 -18.79 13.67 -0.91
N LEU A 112 -19.70 13.65 -1.88
CA LEU A 112 -19.56 12.91 -3.13
C LEU A 112 -19.17 13.84 -4.30
N PRO A 113 -18.34 13.34 -5.25
CA PRO A 113 -18.18 14.03 -6.53
C PRO A 113 -19.53 14.17 -7.25
N PRO A 114 -19.75 15.24 -8.04
CA PRO A 114 -18.74 16.16 -8.59
C PRO A 114 -18.40 17.38 -7.70
N PHE A 115 -18.96 17.47 -6.49
CA PHE A 115 -18.82 18.63 -5.60
C PHE A 115 -19.21 19.96 -6.27
N ASN A 116 -20.27 19.99 -7.09
CA ASN A 116 -20.67 21.18 -7.86
C ASN A 116 -21.00 22.42 -7.01
N HIS A 117 -21.32 22.22 -5.73
CA HIS A 117 -21.56 23.29 -4.77
C HIS A 117 -20.27 23.96 -4.27
N LEU A 118 -19.11 23.34 -4.45
CA LEU A 118 -17.81 23.90 -4.04
C LEU A 118 -17.18 24.71 -5.18
N PRO A 119 -16.47 25.80 -4.89
CA PRO A 119 -15.80 26.60 -5.92
C PRO A 119 -14.72 25.79 -6.66
N ASN A 120 -14.51 26.14 -7.92
CA ASN A 120 -13.43 25.61 -8.76
C ASN A 120 -12.32 26.67 -8.87
N PRO A 121 -11.09 26.43 -8.37
CA PRO A 121 -10.03 27.43 -8.35
C PRO A 121 -9.49 27.79 -9.75
N PHE A 122 -9.89 27.04 -10.79
CA PHE A 122 -9.52 27.30 -12.18
C PHE A 122 -10.62 28.04 -12.96
N GLU A 123 -11.76 28.33 -12.34
CA GLU A 123 -12.81 29.17 -12.92
C GLU A 123 -12.59 30.64 -12.59
N ASN A 124 -12.88 31.53 -13.56
CA ASN A 124 -12.79 32.99 -13.41
C ASN A 124 -11.41 33.49 -12.92
N MET A 125 -10.33 32.78 -13.27
CA MET A 125 -8.97 33.21 -12.93
C MET A 125 -8.64 34.58 -13.55
N PRO A 126 -7.86 35.43 -12.86
CA PRO A 126 -7.37 36.68 -13.42
C PRO A 126 -6.52 36.41 -14.68
N GLN A 127 -6.57 37.35 -15.63
CA GLN A 127 -5.71 37.28 -16.80
C GLN A 127 -4.31 37.78 -16.45
N PHE A 128 -3.31 36.95 -16.69
CA PHE A 128 -1.90 37.32 -16.58
C PHE A 128 -1.28 37.59 -17.96
N ASP A 129 -0.21 38.39 -17.99
CA ASP A 129 0.60 38.58 -19.19
C ASP A 129 1.12 37.20 -19.68
N PRO A 130 0.90 36.82 -20.96
CA PRO A 130 1.46 35.60 -21.53
C PRO A 130 2.97 35.44 -21.33
N LEU A 131 3.73 36.54 -21.29
CA LEU A 131 5.17 36.50 -21.02
C LEU A 131 5.47 36.07 -19.58
N LEU A 132 4.69 36.56 -18.60
CA LEU A 132 4.84 36.17 -17.20
C LEU A 132 4.50 34.69 -16.99
N ILE A 133 3.42 34.20 -17.61
CA ILE A 133 3.06 32.77 -17.58
C ILE A 133 4.20 31.93 -18.16
N LYS A 134 4.75 32.35 -19.30
CA LYS A 134 5.87 31.63 -19.92
C LYS A 134 7.10 31.60 -19.01
N GLN A 135 7.48 32.73 -18.43
CA GLN A 135 8.60 32.80 -17.48
C GLN A 135 8.39 31.88 -16.27
N ALA A 136 7.19 31.92 -15.67
CA ALA A 136 6.87 31.05 -14.54
C ALA A 136 6.91 29.57 -14.90
N ARG A 137 6.40 29.21 -16.08
CA ARG A 137 6.50 27.84 -16.62
C ARG A 137 7.96 27.42 -16.75
N ASP A 138 8.77 28.20 -17.45
CA ASP A 138 10.15 27.84 -17.81
C ASP A 138 11.04 27.66 -16.56
N GLU A 139 10.78 28.42 -15.49
CA GLU A 139 11.54 28.34 -14.23
C GLU A 139 11.03 27.28 -13.26
N ALA A 140 9.71 27.15 -13.10
CA ALA A 140 9.13 26.27 -12.09
C ALA A 140 8.92 24.84 -12.59
N VAL A 141 8.36 24.69 -13.80
CA VAL A 141 7.89 23.41 -14.36
C VAL A 141 9.04 22.74 -15.11
N ARG A 142 9.59 21.68 -14.51
CA ARG A 142 10.66 20.87 -15.13
C ARG A 142 10.10 19.86 -16.11
N MET A 143 10.97 19.34 -16.97
CA MET A 143 10.63 18.41 -18.05
C MET A 143 9.83 17.21 -17.54
N ASP A 144 10.31 16.50 -16.52
CA ASP A 144 9.61 15.31 -16.01
C ASP A 144 8.24 15.64 -15.42
N PHE A 145 8.15 16.72 -14.63
CA PHE A 145 6.91 17.16 -14.02
C PHE A 145 5.88 17.61 -15.07
N GLY A 146 6.28 18.43 -16.04
CA GLY A 146 5.38 18.82 -17.12
C GLY A 146 4.98 17.62 -17.98
N ASN A 147 5.94 16.78 -18.36
CA ASN A 147 5.69 15.75 -19.33
C ASN A 147 4.92 14.55 -18.78
N TYR A 148 5.36 14.02 -17.64
CA TYR A 148 4.81 12.79 -17.05
C TYR A 148 3.73 13.13 -16.01
N THR A 149 4.03 13.98 -15.02
CA THR A 149 3.08 14.28 -13.93
C THR A 149 1.85 15.03 -14.42
N VAL A 150 2.01 16.20 -15.06
CA VAL A 150 0.89 16.94 -15.67
C VAL A 150 0.30 16.16 -16.85
N GLY A 151 1.12 15.38 -17.56
CA GLY A 151 0.66 14.51 -18.65
C GLY A 151 -0.43 13.51 -18.23
N ARG A 152 -0.34 12.94 -17.02
CA ARG A 152 -1.35 12.00 -16.47
C ARG A 152 -2.74 12.60 -16.33
N LEU A 153 -2.86 13.92 -16.24
CA LEU A 153 -4.16 14.60 -16.19
C LEU A 153 -4.93 14.48 -17.51
N ILE A 154 -4.28 14.12 -18.61
CA ILE A 154 -4.85 14.13 -19.97
C ILE A 154 -4.94 12.70 -20.51
N PRO A 155 -6.11 12.04 -20.41
CA PRO A 155 -6.31 10.70 -20.95
C PRO A 155 -5.94 10.62 -22.44
N GLY A 156 -5.22 9.56 -22.83
CA GLY A 156 -4.81 9.32 -24.21
C GLY A 156 -3.66 10.21 -24.74
N ARG A 157 -3.12 11.15 -23.95
CA ARG A 157 -1.92 11.90 -24.35
C ARG A 157 -0.68 11.00 -24.30
N ARG A 158 0.12 11.02 -25.38
CA ARG A 158 1.44 10.38 -25.39
C ARG A 158 2.49 11.24 -24.68
N ASN A 159 3.47 10.61 -24.07
CA ASN A 159 4.64 11.30 -23.54
C ASN A 159 5.31 12.13 -24.65
N TYR A 160 5.72 13.34 -24.31
CA TYR A 160 6.35 14.36 -25.16
C TYR A 160 5.46 14.94 -26.26
N ASP A 161 4.15 14.70 -26.22
CA ASP A 161 3.20 15.38 -27.10
C ASP A 161 2.89 16.79 -26.59
N ASP A 162 3.80 17.73 -26.86
CA ASP A 162 3.64 19.14 -26.53
C ASP A 162 2.62 19.87 -27.44
N GLY A 163 2.17 19.22 -28.53
CA GLY A 163 1.17 19.76 -29.46
C GLY A 163 -0.27 19.53 -29.02
N ASN A 164 -0.50 18.68 -28.01
CA ASN A 164 -1.83 18.41 -27.48
C ASN A 164 -2.46 19.68 -26.88
N LYS A 165 -3.60 20.12 -27.43
CA LYS A 165 -4.26 21.38 -27.05
C LYS A 165 -4.79 21.37 -25.62
N GLU A 166 -5.34 20.25 -25.17
CA GLU A 166 -5.87 20.13 -23.80
C GLU A 166 -4.73 20.21 -22.78
N TYR A 167 -3.63 19.50 -23.04
CA TYR A 167 -2.42 19.60 -22.22
C TYR A 167 -1.87 21.03 -22.15
N GLN A 168 -1.80 21.75 -23.27
CA GLN A 168 -1.37 23.16 -23.26
C GLN A 168 -2.28 24.04 -22.40
N GLN A 169 -3.60 23.84 -22.49
CA GLN A 169 -4.59 24.57 -21.70
C GLN A 169 -4.47 24.26 -20.19
N ILE A 170 -4.39 22.98 -19.84
CA ILE A 170 -4.26 22.54 -18.44
C ILE A 170 -2.94 22.99 -17.83
N LEU A 171 -1.83 22.86 -18.57
CA LEU A 171 -0.53 23.34 -18.11
C LEU A 171 -0.54 24.86 -17.89
N GLN A 172 -1.14 25.63 -18.81
CA GLN A 172 -1.30 27.07 -18.65
C GLN A 172 -2.17 27.42 -17.43
N ALA A 173 -3.25 26.67 -17.19
CA ALA A 173 -4.11 26.86 -16.03
C ALA A 173 -3.36 26.58 -14.71
N ILE A 174 -2.59 25.49 -14.64
CA ILE A 174 -1.74 25.15 -13.49
C ILE A 174 -0.74 26.26 -13.20
N VAL A 175 -0.01 26.74 -14.22
CA VAL A 175 0.97 27.83 -14.04
C VAL A 175 0.29 29.13 -13.63
N SER A 176 -0.88 29.46 -14.19
CA SER A 176 -1.64 30.64 -13.78
C SER A 176 -2.10 30.53 -12.33
N ARG A 177 -2.52 29.34 -11.90
CA ARG A 177 -2.89 29.07 -10.50
C ARG A 177 -1.70 29.24 -9.57
N MET A 178 -0.49 28.84 -9.96
CA MET A 178 0.72 29.10 -9.18
C MET A 178 0.95 30.60 -8.95
N LEU A 179 0.72 31.44 -9.96
CA LEU A 179 0.83 32.91 -9.83
C LEU A 179 -0.19 33.46 -8.81
N ILE A 180 -1.43 32.94 -8.84
CA ILE A 180 -2.48 33.30 -7.86
C ILE A 180 -2.09 32.90 -6.44
N LEU A 181 -1.45 31.75 -6.27
CA LEU A 181 -0.93 31.27 -4.99
C LEU A 181 0.28 32.08 -4.48
N GLY A 182 0.82 32.99 -5.29
CA GLY A 182 1.89 33.91 -4.91
C GLY A 182 3.27 33.56 -5.49
N TYR A 183 3.39 32.54 -6.34
CA TYR A 183 4.65 32.28 -7.04
C TYR A 183 4.96 33.41 -8.01
N THR A 184 6.10 34.08 -7.83
CA THR A 184 6.59 35.14 -8.72
C THR A 184 8.02 34.81 -9.17
N PRO A 185 8.26 34.61 -10.49
CA PRO A 185 9.59 34.21 -10.99
C PRO A 185 10.70 35.16 -10.52
N GLU A 186 10.44 36.46 -10.56
CA GLU A 186 11.38 37.52 -10.15
C GLU A 186 11.92 37.33 -8.72
N HIS A 187 11.08 36.87 -7.79
CA HIS A 187 11.49 36.67 -6.39
C HIS A 187 12.06 35.28 -6.13
N PHE A 188 11.51 34.23 -6.75
CA PHE A 188 11.85 32.85 -6.42
C PHE A 188 12.94 32.25 -7.31
N GLU A 189 13.09 32.67 -8.57
CA GLU A 189 14.12 32.17 -9.49
C GLU A 189 15.55 32.29 -8.91
N PRO A 190 15.97 33.45 -8.34
CA PRO A 190 17.33 33.58 -7.80
C PRO A 190 17.61 32.64 -6.63
N VAL A 191 16.58 32.25 -5.88
CA VAL A 191 16.67 31.34 -4.74
C VAL A 191 16.64 29.89 -5.22
N ASP A 192 15.70 29.55 -6.09
CA ASP A 192 15.55 28.21 -6.69
C ASP A 192 16.82 27.79 -7.45
N ARG A 193 17.51 28.72 -8.11
CA ARG A 193 18.80 28.45 -8.79
C ARG A 193 19.94 28.17 -7.83
N LYS A 194 19.92 28.73 -6.61
CA LYS A 194 20.94 28.45 -5.58
C LYS A 194 20.73 27.09 -4.93
N MET A 195 19.47 26.64 -4.81
CA MET A 195 19.12 25.30 -4.34
C MET A 195 19.58 24.19 -5.29
N TYR A 196 20.03 24.53 -6.50
CA TYR A 196 20.51 23.61 -7.53
C TYR A 196 22.01 23.22 -7.40
N SER A 197 22.77 23.75 -6.44
CA SER A 197 24.24 23.59 -6.42
C SER A 197 24.76 22.24 -5.90
N GLY A 198 23.92 21.21 -5.82
CA GLY A 198 24.32 19.86 -5.39
C GLY A 198 24.78 18.96 -6.56
N SER A 199 25.74 18.07 -6.29
CA SER A 199 26.17 17.01 -7.20
C SER A 199 24.97 16.15 -7.65
N ARG A 200 24.91 15.82 -8.96
CA ARG A 200 23.95 14.85 -9.52
C ARG A 200 24.09 13.43 -8.96
N MET A 201 25.09 13.18 -8.11
CA MET A 201 25.39 11.90 -7.44
C MET A 201 25.29 12.00 -5.90
N GLY A 202 24.68 13.06 -5.34
CA GLY A 202 24.44 13.15 -3.89
C GLY A 202 23.26 12.30 -3.45
N ASP A 203 23.34 11.69 -2.27
CA ASP A 203 22.24 10.98 -1.59
C ASP A 203 21.05 11.96 -1.47
N ASP A 204 19.84 11.57 -1.94
CA ASP A 204 18.66 12.45 -2.06
C ASP A 204 18.19 13.05 -0.71
N LYS A 205 18.80 12.61 0.40
CA LYS A 205 18.47 12.94 1.80
C LYS A 205 18.66 14.41 2.19
N ASP A 206 19.50 15.16 1.48
CA ASP A 206 19.81 16.57 1.80
C ASP A 206 19.27 17.56 0.75
N LYS A 207 18.41 17.11 -0.17
CA LYS A 207 17.93 17.93 -1.27
C LYS A 207 16.83 18.88 -0.80
N VAL A 208 17.13 20.18 -0.81
CA VAL A 208 16.14 21.22 -0.54
C VAL A 208 15.26 21.41 -1.77
N ASP A 209 13.95 21.27 -1.59
CA ASP A 209 12.97 21.48 -2.65
C ASP A 209 12.83 22.95 -3.05
N ARG A 210 12.67 23.17 -4.36
CA ARG A 210 12.46 24.50 -4.95
C ARG A 210 11.08 25.03 -4.62
N TYR A 211 10.96 26.34 -4.45
CA TYR A 211 9.65 26.99 -4.31
C TYR A 211 8.77 26.74 -5.53
N GLY A 212 9.33 26.80 -6.74
CA GLY A 212 8.59 26.46 -7.95
C GLY A 212 7.99 25.04 -7.90
N LYS A 213 8.70 24.06 -7.32
CA LYS A 213 8.19 22.69 -7.15
C LYS A 213 7.01 22.66 -6.18
N LYS A 214 7.10 23.34 -5.03
CA LYS A 214 6.00 23.45 -4.06
C LYS A 214 4.72 23.99 -4.71
N TYR A 215 4.79 25.15 -5.35
CA TYR A 215 3.60 25.78 -5.96
C TYR A 215 3.05 24.94 -7.13
N SER A 216 3.91 24.32 -7.94
CA SER A 216 3.48 23.41 -8.99
C SER A 216 2.71 22.20 -8.45
N TRP A 217 3.12 21.61 -7.33
CA TRP A 217 2.40 20.50 -6.70
C TRP A 217 1.04 20.91 -6.16
N ILE A 218 0.94 22.05 -5.47
CA ILE A 218 -0.35 22.54 -4.95
C ILE A 218 -1.36 22.72 -6.11
N ALA A 219 -0.95 23.44 -7.16
CA ALA A 219 -1.81 23.68 -8.32
C ALA A 219 -2.12 22.38 -9.09
N TYR A 220 -1.18 21.45 -9.16
CA TYR A 220 -1.39 20.14 -9.76
C TYR A 220 -2.44 19.31 -9.01
N PHE A 221 -2.36 19.23 -7.68
CA PHE A 221 -3.31 18.47 -6.88
C PHE A 221 -4.70 19.11 -6.86
N GLU A 222 -4.81 20.43 -6.93
CA GLU A 222 -6.10 21.10 -7.17
C GLU A 222 -6.68 20.73 -8.54
N MET A 223 -5.86 20.71 -9.59
CA MET A 223 -6.31 20.33 -10.93
C MET A 223 -6.72 18.86 -10.99
N TRP A 224 -5.97 17.98 -10.32
CA TRP A 224 -6.32 16.57 -10.19
C TRP A 224 -7.70 16.40 -9.57
N GLY A 225 -7.97 17.05 -8.43
CA GLY A 225 -9.27 16.93 -7.76
C GLY A 225 -10.42 17.47 -8.60
N VAL A 226 -10.23 18.57 -9.34
CA VAL A 226 -11.25 19.07 -10.29
C VAL A 226 -11.53 18.05 -11.39
N ARG A 227 -10.48 17.52 -12.04
CA ARG A 227 -10.65 16.57 -13.15
C ARG A 227 -11.20 15.22 -12.69
N PHE A 228 -10.77 14.72 -11.54
CA PHE A 228 -11.32 13.52 -10.92
C PHE A 228 -12.82 13.69 -10.67
N ALA A 229 -13.22 14.78 -10.00
CA ALA A 229 -14.63 15.06 -9.70
C ALA A 229 -15.51 15.19 -10.95
N GLN A 230 -14.92 15.54 -12.11
CA GLN A 230 -15.61 15.66 -13.39
C GLN A 230 -15.55 14.38 -14.25
N GLY A 231 -14.90 13.31 -13.79
CA GLY A 231 -14.73 12.08 -14.58
C GLY A 231 -13.82 12.27 -15.80
N LEU A 232 -12.83 13.16 -15.72
CA LEU A 232 -11.93 13.52 -16.82
C LEU A 232 -10.53 12.88 -16.72
N LEU A 233 -10.33 11.97 -15.77
CA LEU A 233 -9.13 11.15 -15.65
C LEU A 233 -9.38 9.76 -16.26
N ASP A 234 -8.31 9.04 -16.58
CA ASP A 234 -8.37 7.65 -17.05
C ASP A 234 -8.83 6.74 -15.91
N ASP A 235 -9.63 5.72 -16.21
CA ASP A 235 -10.28 4.82 -15.22
C ASP A 235 -9.30 4.17 -14.24
N ARG A 236 -8.02 4.02 -14.62
CA ARG A 236 -6.96 3.51 -13.75
C ARG A 236 -6.55 4.49 -12.64
N HIS A 237 -6.98 5.75 -12.71
CA HIS A 237 -6.66 6.77 -11.72
C HIS A 237 -7.80 6.93 -10.72
N ASN A 238 -7.44 6.87 -9.44
CA ASN A 238 -8.38 7.05 -8.34
C ASN A 238 -8.42 8.50 -7.85
N ALA A 239 -9.27 8.76 -6.85
CA ALA A 239 -9.35 10.04 -6.15
C ALA A 239 -7.98 10.51 -5.62
N ARG A 240 -7.15 9.57 -5.16
CA ARG A 240 -5.78 9.81 -4.70
C ARG A 240 -4.79 9.69 -5.89
N PRO A 241 -4.00 10.74 -6.19
CA PRO A 241 -2.90 10.64 -7.15
C PRO A 241 -1.77 9.74 -6.63
N SER A 242 -1.06 9.08 -7.55
CA SER A 242 0.13 8.26 -7.23
C SER A 242 1.32 9.07 -6.72
N ASP A 243 1.25 10.39 -6.79
CA ASP A 243 2.26 11.31 -6.28
C ASP A 243 2.05 11.67 -4.78
N ALA A 244 1.26 10.87 -4.05
CA ALA A 244 1.16 10.96 -2.60
C ALA A 244 2.52 10.62 -1.96
N ASP A 245 3.11 11.57 -1.25
CA ASP A 245 4.54 11.52 -0.92
C ASP A 245 4.87 10.77 0.38
N ILE A 246 3.96 10.81 1.35
CA ILE A 246 4.14 10.25 2.69
C ILE A 246 2.89 9.45 3.05
N ASP A 247 3.12 8.25 3.58
CA ASP A 247 2.09 7.54 4.34
C ASP A 247 1.97 8.20 5.73
N PRO A 248 0.84 8.85 6.04
CA PRO A 248 0.69 9.64 7.27
C PRO A 248 0.61 8.77 8.52
N THR A 249 0.54 7.44 8.38
CA THR A 249 0.56 6.50 9.52
C THR A 249 1.98 6.11 9.94
N PHE A 250 3.02 6.54 9.20
CA PHE A 250 4.44 6.30 9.48
C PHE A 250 4.72 4.85 9.93
N PRO A 251 4.39 3.85 9.08
CA PRO A 251 4.52 2.46 9.48
C PRO A 251 5.98 2.11 9.82
N PRO A 252 6.22 1.32 10.87
CA PRO A 252 7.57 0.99 11.33
C PRO A 252 8.28 0.04 10.36
N GLU A 253 9.58 -0.18 10.56
CA GLU A 253 10.22 -1.36 9.97
C GLU A 253 9.61 -2.64 10.59
N ALA A 254 9.50 -3.70 9.80
CA ALA A 254 8.97 -4.97 10.29
C ALA A 254 9.97 -5.70 11.20
N ASP A 255 9.44 -6.27 12.29
CA ASP A 255 10.23 -7.06 13.23
C ASP A 255 10.81 -8.32 12.58
N ASN A 256 11.96 -8.76 13.09
CA ASN A 256 12.61 -9.98 12.65
C ASN A 256 12.27 -11.14 13.59
N ILE A 257 12.17 -12.34 13.04
CA ILE A 257 11.95 -13.57 13.80
C ILE A 257 13.03 -14.62 13.48
N ASN A 258 13.40 -15.38 14.51
CA ASN A 258 14.22 -16.57 14.35
C ASN A 258 13.32 -17.80 14.37
N LEU A 259 13.26 -18.50 13.24
CA LEU A 259 12.48 -19.73 13.10
C LEU A 259 13.37 -20.98 13.21
N PRO A 260 12.81 -22.12 13.66
CA PRO A 260 13.47 -23.42 13.60
C PRO A 260 13.47 -23.96 12.16
N LEU A 261 14.33 -23.41 11.30
CA LEU A 261 14.42 -23.79 9.88
C LEU A 261 15.28 -25.05 9.66
N PRO A 262 15.01 -25.84 8.60
CA PRO A 262 15.79 -27.04 8.30
C PRO A 262 17.22 -26.71 7.85
N ASP A 263 18.19 -27.57 8.20
CA ASP A 263 19.55 -27.50 7.65
C ASP A 263 19.60 -28.16 6.26
N LEU A 264 19.78 -27.34 5.22
CA LEU A 264 19.75 -27.75 3.82
C LEU A 264 21.13 -27.93 3.19
N PHE A 265 22.22 -27.63 3.89
CA PHE A 265 23.55 -27.57 3.27
C PHE A 265 24.59 -28.47 3.93
N SER A 266 24.44 -28.77 5.22
CA SER A 266 25.38 -29.66 5.90
C SER A 266 25.32 -31.07 5.34
N ASN A 267 26.49 -31.64 5.05
CA ASN A 267 26.65 -33.00 4.52
C ASN A 267 25.90 -33.26 3.19
N GLN A 268 25.59 -32.20 2.43
CA GLN A 268 24.92 -32.30 1.13
C GLN A 268 25.91 -32.24 -0.06
N PRO A 269 25.49 -32.70 -1.25
CA PRO A 269 26.33 -32.61 -2.45
C PRO A 269 26.76 -31.18 -2.76
N ILE A 270 28.07 -31.00 -3.03
CA ILE A 270 28.68 -29.72 -3.43
C ILE A 270 28.80 -29.65 -4.97
N ASP A 271 28.89 -30.80 -5.64
CA ASP A 271 28.87 -30.85 -7.11
C ASP A 271 27.55 -30.27 -7.63
N ALA A 272 27.64 -29.42 -8.65
CA ALA A 272 26.50 -28.62 -9.08
C ALA A 272 25.35 -29.46 -9.66
N ARG A 273 25.68 -30.55 -10.37
CA ARG A 273 24.67 -31.45 -10.92
C ARG A 273 24.00 -32.22 -9.78
N ASP A 274 24.80 -32.82 -8.91
CA ASP A 274 24.27 -33.61 -7.80
C ASP A 274 23.46 -32.74 -6.82
N TRP A 275 23.82 -31.47 -6.62
CA TRP A 275 23.03 -30.51 -5.86
C TRP A 275 21.64 -30.30 -6.47
N ILE A 276 21.58 -29.98 -7.76
CA ILE A 276 20.32 -29.71 -8.45
C ILE A 276 19.40 -30.94 -8.42
N VAL A 277 19.94 -32.12 -8.72
CA VAL A 277 19.16 -33.36 -8.93
C VAL A 277 18.89 -34.12 -7.62
N LYS A 278 19.83 -34.10 -6.67
CA LYS A 278 19.82 -34.95 -5.46
C LYS A 278 19.90 -34.15 -4.16
N GLY A 279 19.91 -32.82 -4.22
CA GLY A 279 19.88 -31.97 -3.03
C GLY A 279 18.62 -32.21 -2.19
N PRO A 280 18.62 -31.76 -0.93
CA PRO A 280 17.54 -32.02 -0.01
C PRO A 280 16.25 -31.31 -0.47
N LYS A 281 15.12 -31.88 -0.05
CA LYS A 281 13.83 -31.21 -0.08
C LYS A 281 13.60 -30.57 1.28
N PRO A 282 13.38 -29.25 1.36
CA PRO A 282 13.06 -28.60 2.61
C PRO A 282 11.78 -29.15 3.22
N ASP A 283 11.74 -29.21 4.55
CA ASP A 283 10.54 -29.52 5.32
C ASP A 283 10.27 -28.38 6.30
N TYR A 284 9.16 -27.68 6.09
CA TYR A 284 8.73 -26.52 6.88
C TYR A 284 7.49 -26.83 7.73
N TYR A 285 7.11 -28.10 7.89
CA TYR A 285 5.90 -28.47 8.63
C TYR A 285 5.85 -27.86 10.04
N ASN A 286 6.99 -27.83 10.74
CA ASN A 286 7.10 -27.32 12.12
C ASN A 286 6.91 -25.79 12.26
N ILE A 287 6.81 -25.04 11.16
CA ILE A 287 6.56 -23.60 11.19
C ILE A 287 5.19 -23.23 10.62
N LEU A 288 4.41 -24.20 10.14
CA LEU A 288 3.03 -23.95 9.69
C LEU A 288 2.12 -23.59 10.86
N GLU A 289 2.42 -24.14 12.04
CA GLU A 289 1.71 -23.87 13.29
C GLU A 289 2.72 -23.69 14.43
N ILE A 290 2.62 -22.58 15.17
CA ILE A 290 3.55 -22.24 16.26
C ILE A 290 2.76 -21.80 17.50
N GLU A 291 3.12 -22.30 18.69
CA GLU A 291 2.40 -21.99 19.94
C GLU A 291 2.62 -20.53 20.40
N GLU A 292 3.83 -19.99 20.23
CA GLU A 292 4.19 -18.67 20.70
C GLU A 292 5.15 -17.97 19.74
N ILE A 293 4.90 -16.69 19.47
CA ILE A 293 5.78 -15.82 18.70
C ILE A 293 5.95 -14.51 19.50
N ASP A 294 7.20 -14.11 19.78
CA ASP A 294 7.55 -12.85 20.48
C ASP A 294 6.80 -12.60 21.80
N GLY A 295 6.52 -13.65 22.58
CA GLY A 295 5.75 -13.54 23.82
C GLY A 295 4.23 -13.52 23.62
N PHE A 296 3.75 -13.44 22.37
CA PHE A 296 2.34 -13.58 22.04
C PHE A 296 1.96 -15.07 22.05
N GLN A 297 1.23 -15.45 23.09
CA GLN A 297 0.63 -16.78 23.20
C GLN A 297 -0.46 -16.96 22.13
N GLY A 298 -0.52 -18.16 21.57
CA GLY A 298 -1.62 -18.57 20.71
C GLY A 298 -1.64 -20.08 20.51
N GLN A 299 -2.33 -20.49 19.45
CA GLN A 299 -1.60 -21.19 18.41
C GLN A 299 -1.72 -20.33 17.14
N TRP A 300 -0.58 -20.02 16.52
CA TRP A 300 -0.45 -19.18 15.34
C TRP A 300 -0.40 -20.07 14.11
N VAL A 301 -1.23 -19.79 13.11
CA VAL A 301 -1.32 -20.56 11.86
C VAL A 301 -0.81 -19.73 10.70
N LEU A 302 0.14 -20.27 9.94
CA LEU A 302 0.79 -19.58 8.82
C LEU A 302 -0.24 -19.33 7.71
N LEU A 303 -0.36 -18.08 7.25
CA LEU A 303 -1.18 -17.73 6.09
C LEU A 303 -0.37 -17.67 4.79
N ASP A 304 0.86 -17.17 4.86
CA ASP A 304 1.77 -17.06 3.71
C ASP A 304 3.22 -16.88 4.22
N GLY A 305 4.18 -17.18 3.35
CA GLY A 305 5.59 -16.95 3.64
C GLY A 305 6.47 -17.20 2.43
N PHE A 306 7.66 -16.67 2.50
CA PHE A 306 8.75 -16.93 1.56
C PHE A 306 10.03 -17.09 2.35
N ILE A 307 10.79 -18.15 2.06
CA ILE A 307 12.07 -18.42 2.70
C ILE A 307 13.10 -18.71 1.64
N GLU A 308 14.20 -17.98 1.68
CA GLU A 308 15.39 -18.20 0.91
C GLU A 308 16.54 -18.61 1.83
N HIS A 309 17.15 -19.75 1.52
CA HIS A 309 18.32 -20.29 2.17
C HIS A 309 19.53 -20.13 1.26
N ASN A 310 20.60 -19.53 1.77
CA ASN A 310 21.87 -19.37 1.08
C ASN A 310 22.95 -20.21 1.78
N ALA A 311 23.73 -20.96 1.01
CA ALA A 311 24.81 -21.75 1.58
C ALA A 311 25.88 -20.83 2.19
N PRO A 312 26.39 -21.10 3.41
CA PRO A 312 27.33 -20.19 4.08
C PRO A 312 28.70 -20.05 3.40
N ARG A 313 29.06 -20.98 2.50
CA ARG A 313 30.43 -21.13 1.99
C ARG A 313 30.53 -21.23 0.47
N ASP A 314 29.41 -21.25 -0.25
CA ASP A 314 29.37 -21.39 -1.70
C ASP A 314 28.08 -20.78 -2.26
N ASP A 315 27.91 -20.85 -3.57
CA ASP A 315 26.81 -20.17 -4.27
C ASP A 315 25.48 -20.95 -4.24
N ARG A 316 25.38 -22.11 -3.58
CA ARG A 316 24.13 -22.88 -3.56
C ARG A 316 23.03 -22.12 -2.81
N GLN A 317 21.81 -22.20 -3.33
CA GLN A 317 20.66 -21.52 -2.80
C GLN A 317 19.41 -22.42 -2.88
N VAL A 318 18.47 -22.23 -1.98
CA VAL A 318 17.12 -22.78 -2.06
C VAL A 318 16.12 -21.69 -1.73
N PHE A 319 15.14 -21.41 -2.60
CA PHE A 319 14.00 -20.59 -2.21
C PHE A 319 12.74 -21.46 -2.09
N THR A 320 11.80 -21.06 -1.25
CA THR A 320 10.51 -21.73 -1.06
C THR A 320 9.42 -20.74 -0.73
N PHE A 321 8.31 -20.81 -1.45
CA PHE A 321 7.04 -20.20 -1.10
C PHE A 321 6.23 -21.13 -0.19
N LEU A 322 5.64 -20.59 0.86
CA LEU A 322 4.78 -21.26 1.83
C LEU A 322 3.33 -20.75 1.67
N ARG A 323 2.79 -20.85 0.45
CA ARG A 323 1.52 -20.20 0.06
C ARG A 323 0.34 -20.89 0.73
N GLY A 324 -0.33 -20.23 1.67
CA GLY A 324 -1.64 -20.62 2.13
C GLY A 324 -2.73 -20.05 1.21
N LEU A 325 -3.71 -20.88 0.86
CA LEU A 325 -4.86 -20.50 0.06
C LEU A 325 -6.12 -21.05 0.71
N PHE A 326 -7.21 -20.28 0.66
CA PHE A 326 -8.52 -20.85 1.00
C PHE A 326 -9.13 -21.47 -0.24
N VAL A 327 -9.68 -22.66 -0.08
CA VAL A 327 -10.37 -23.39 -1.14
C VAL A 327 -11.66 -23.95 -0.58
N GLU A 328 -12.70 -24.04 -1.42
CA GLU A 328 -13.93 -24.74 -1.04
C GLU A 328 -13.59 -26.15 -0.55
N THR A 329 -14.18 -26.57 0.56
CA THR A 329 -13.80 -27.83 1.23
C THR A 329 -13.92 -29.05 0.30
N GLN A 330 -14.89 -29.03 -0.62
CA GLN A 330 -15.10 -30.07 -1.63
C GLN A 330 -14.01 -30.12 -2.73
N GLU A 331 -13.28 -29.02 -2.95
CA GLU A 331 -12.25 -28.89 -4.00
C GLU A 331 -10.83 -29.16 -3.47
N VAL A 332 -10.64 -29.41 -2.16
CA VAL A 332 -9.32 -29.65 -1.55
C VAL A 332 -8.56 -30.79 -2.23
N GLU A 333 -9.24 -31.91 -2.51
CA GLU A 333 -8.62 -33.06 -3.18
C GLU A 333 -8.23 -32.72 -4.62
N ASN A 334 -9.08 -31.99 -5.35
CA ASN A 334 -8.82 -31.55 -6.72
C ASN A 334 -7.61 -30.60 -6.77
N LEU A 335 -7.55 -29.63 -5.87
CA LEU A 335 -6.43 -28.70 -5.74
C LEU A 335 -5.12 -29.43 -5.45
N CYS A 336 -5.11 -30.33 -4.46
CA CYS A 336 -3.93 -31.11 -4.09
C CYS A 336 -3.45 -32.00 -5.25
N ASN A 337 -4.37 -32.63 -5.97
CA ASN A 337 -4.06 -33.46 -7.14
C ASN A 337 -3.51 -32.63 -8.30
N LEU A 338 -4.13 -31.49 -8.61
CA LEU A 338 -3.65 -30.55 -9.63
C LEU A 338 -2.22 -30.10 -9.32
N PHE A 339 -1.99 -29.58 -8.12
CA PHE A 339 -0.69 -29.09 -7.71
C PHE A 339 0.39 -30.19 -7.68
N LYS A 340 0.05 -31.39 -7.22
CA LYS A 340 0.97 -32.53 -7.22
C LYS A 340 1.42 -32.91 -8.63
N ASN A 341 0.48 -32.94 -9.58
CA ASN A 341 0.73 -33.36 -10.97
C ASN A 341 1.33 -32.25 -11.86
N MET A 342 1.30 -31.00 -11.42
CA MET A 342 1.90 -29.87 -12.12
C MET A 342 3.43 -30.02 -12.25
N GLU A 343 4.02 -29.98 -13.43
CA GLU A 343 5.47 -30.15 -13.56
C GLU A 343 6.25 -28.98 -12.95
N TYR A 344 5.76 -27.77 -13.15
CA TYR A 344 6.36 -26.53 -12.68
C TYR A 344 5.30 -25.48 -12.38
N PRO A 345 5.15 -25.03 -11.12
CA PRO A 345 4.22 -23.94 -10.80
C PRO A 345 4.61 -22.60 -11.42
N GLY A 346 5.90 -22.23 -11.35
CA GLY A 346 6.37 -20.93 -11.82
C GLY A 346 5.61 -19.75 -11.21
N ASN A 347 5.65 -18.61 -11.88
CA ASN A 347 5.08 -17.36 -11.36
C ASN A 347 3.57 -17.20 -11.61
N SER A 348 2.95 -18.13 -12.35
CA SER A 348 1.63 -17.91 -12.93
C SER A 348 0.61 -18.99 -12.58
N ALA A 349 1.05 -20.18 -12.13
CA ALA A 349 0.12 -21.26 -11.84
C ALA A 349 -0.59 -21.11 -10.48
N ILE A 350 0.04 -20.40 -9.54
CA ILE A 350 -0.52 -20.07 -8.23
C ILE A 350 -0.69 -18.56 -8.20
N PRO A 351 -1.88 -18.03 -7.89
CA PRO A 351 -2.14 -16.60 -7.84
C PRO A 351 -1.13 -15.86 -6.97
N GLU A 352 -0.61 -14.72 -7.46
CA GLU A 352 0.26 -13.82 -6.71
C GLU A 352 -0.53 -12.98 -5.70
N THR A 353 0.13 -12.59 -4.61
CA THR A 353 -0.51 -11.76 -3.58
C THR A 353 -0.80 -10.36 -4.12
N PRO A 354 -2.04 -9.84 -4.03
CA PRO A 354 -2.37 -8.53 -4.55
C PRO A 354 -1.55 -7.46 -3.83
N SER A 355 -0.98 -6.55 -4.61
CA SER A 355 -0.14 -5.45 -4.12
C SER A 355 -0.88 -4.13 -4.22
N TYR A 356 -0.96 -3.41 -3.11
CA TYR A 356 -1.63 -2.12 -3.04
C TYR A 356 -0.58 -1.00 -2.96
N HIS A 357 -0.44 -0.28 -4.06
CA HIS A 357 0.35 0.93 -4.15
C HIS A 357 -0.50 2.13 -3.77
N TYR A 358 0.10 3.13 -3.10
CA TYR A 358 -0.55 4.38 -2.70
C TYR A 358 -1.78 4.21 -1.79
N THR A 359 -1.93 3.05 -1.15
CA THR A 359 -2.83 2.81 0.00
C THR A 359 -2.00 2.95 1.27
N TYR A 360 -2.47 3.72 2.25
CA TYR A 360 -1.73 3.89 3.50
C TYR A 360 -1.83 2.63 4.36
N ALA A 361 -0.83 2.36 5.20
CA ALA A 361 -0.75 1.15 6.02
C ALA A 361 -1.99 1.01 6.91
N GLY A 362 -2.45 2.12 7.51
CA GLY A 362 -3.69 2.13 8.29
C GLY A 362 -4.98 1.93 7.49
N GLU A 363 -4.93 2.06 6.17
CA GLU A 363 -6.07 1.82 5.27
C GLU A 363 -6.13 0.36 4.78
N MET A 364 -5.03 -0.40 4.88
CA MET A 364 -4.94 -1.77 4.37
C MET A 364 -6.05 -2.71 4.89
N PRO A 365 -6.51 -2.62 6.16
CA PRO A 365 -7.60 -3.46 6.64
C PRO A 365 -8.99 -3.12 6.09
N PHE A 366 -9.15 -1.97 5.42
CA PHE A 366 -10.44 -1.58 4.82
C PHE A 366 -10.59 -2.18 3.42
N THR A 367 -11.84 -2.48 3.03
CA THR A 367 -12.16 -2.96 1.68
C THR A 367 -11.81 -1.92 0.61
N SER A 368 -12.06 -0.65 0.90
CA SER A 368 -11.71 0.51 0.08
C SER A 368 -11.09 1.61 0.94
N ILE A 369 -10.44 2.58 0.31
CA ILE A 369 -9.87 3.75 1.00
C ILE A 369 -11.02 4.49 1.71
N PRO A 370 -10.95 4.75 3.03
CA PRO A 370 -11.98 5.50 3.74
C PRO A 370 -12.29 6.84 3.07
N GLY A 371 -13.58 7.10 2.81
CA GLY A 371 -14.04 8.32 2.15
C GLY A 371 -13.80 8.38 0.64
N SER A 372 -13.22 7.33 0.05
CA SER A 372 -13.21 7.14 -1.40
C SER A 372 -14.53 6.54 -1.84
N HIS A 373 -15.11 7.10 -2.90
CA HIS A 373 -16.25 6.53 -3.60
C HIS A 373 -15.76 6.04 -4.95
N SER A 374 -15.46 4.75 -5.04
CA SER A 374 -15.36 4.09 -6.33
C SER A 374 -16.78 3.92 -6.86
N LEU A 375 -17.04 4.30 -8.11
CA LEU A 375 -18.28 3.90 -8.82
C LEU A 375 -18.40 2.37 -8.96
N GLU A 376 -17.36 1.64 -8.55
CA GLU A 376 -17.17 0.19 -8.59
C GLU A 376 -17.24 -0.47 -7.20
N ASP A 377 -17.75 0.20 -6.15
CA ASP A 377 -17.95 -0.45 -4.83
C ASP A 377 -18.98 -1.61 -4.85
N GLU A 378 -19.60 -1.89 -6.01
CA GLU A 378 -20.44 -3.08 -6.27
C GLU A 378 -19.85 -4.06 -7.30
N GLU A 379 -18.79 -3.69 -8.02
CA GLU A 379 -18.10 -4.55 -9.00
C GLU A 379 -16.59 -4.31 -8.90
N THR A 380 -15.97 -4.68 -7.77
CA THR A 380 -14.59 -5.18 -7.90
C THR A 380 -14.70 -6.33 -8.87
N ASP A 381 -14.15 -6.15 -10.07
CA ASP A 381 -13.95 -7.18 -11.07
C ASP A 381 -13.56 -8.45 -10.31
N HIS A 382 -14.52 -9.36 -10.12
CA HIS A 382 -14.35 -10.57 -9.32
C HIS A 382 -13.50 -11.50 -10.18
N TYR A 383 -12.23 -11.12 -10.35
CA TYR A 383 -11.21 -11.99 -10.86
C TYR A 383 -11.13 -13.12 -9.86
N GLU A 384 -11.83 -14.20 -10.19
CA GLU A 384 -11.78 -15.44 -9.45
C GLU A 384 -10.34 -15.94 -9.57
N TYR A 385 -9.60 -15.84 -8.47
CA TYR A 385 -8.25 -16.35 -8.42
C TYR A 385 -8.31 -17.87 -8.57
N THR A 386 -7.55 -18.42 -9.50
CA THR A 386 -7.53 -19.85 -9.73
C THR A 386 -6.10 -20.39 -9.67
N VAL A 387 -5.94 -21.59 -9.12
CA VAL A 387 -4.72 -22.38 -9.32
C VAL A 387 -4.90 -23.17 -10.60
N SER A 388 -4.00 -23.00 -11.56
CA SER A 388 -4.08 -23.64 -12.87
C SER A 388 -2.71 -24.00 -13.43
N ALA A 389 -2.58 -25.15 -14.10
CA ALA A 389 -1.35 -25.50 -14.81
C ALA A 389 -1.17 -24.70 -16.12
N ASP A 390 -2.24 -24.09 -16.62
CA ASP A 390 -2.23 -23.22 -17.80
C ASP A 390 -3.13 -22.01 -17.53
N MET A 391 -2.51 -20.83 -17.39
CA MET A 391 -3.16 -19.56 -17.07
C MET A 391 -4.25 -19.16 -18.07
N TRP A 392 -4.23 -19.72 -19.29
CA TRP A 392 -5.21 -19.44 -20.34
C TRP A 392 -6.32 -20.50 -20.45
N SER A 393 -6.33 -21.49 -19.55
CA SER A 393 -7.35 -22.53 -19.53
C SER A 393 -8.42 -22.25 -18.49
N ASP A 394 -9.68 -22.48 -18.85
CA ASP A 394 -10.85 -22.36 -17.96
C ASP A 394 -10.95 -23.49 -16.91
N ASN A 395 -9.89 -24.29 -16.75
CA ASN A 395 -9.88 -25.50 -15.90
C ASN A 395 -9.17 -25.29 -14.54
N GLY A 396 -8.99 -24.02 -14.13
CA GLY A 396 -8.39 -23.69 -12.84
C GLY A 396 -9.31 -24.06 -11.67
N ILE A 397 -8.71 -24.30 -10.50
CA ILE A 397 -9.46 -24.48 -9.24
C ILE A 397 -9.57 -23.12 -8.55
N PRO A 398 -10.78 -22.60 -8.30
CA PRO A 398 -10.98 -21.36 -7.56
C PRO A 398 -10.38 -21.40 -6.16
N VAL A 399 -9.73 -20.31 -5.78
CA VAL A 399 -9.11 -20.12 -4.47
C VAL A 399 -9.27 -18.66 -4.02
N ASP A 400 -9.21 -18.43 -2.71
CA ASP A 400 -9.02 -17.09 -2.18
C ASP A 400 -7.58 -16.93 -1.68
N ILE A 401 -7.02 -15.75 -1.94
CA ILE A 401 -5.72 -15.35 -1.42
C ILE A 401 -5.88 -14.91 0.04
N THR A 402 -5.02 -15.44 0.90
CA THR A 402 -5.03 -15.20 2.35
C THR A 402 -4.42 -13.85 2.75
N MET A 403 -3.64 -13.23 1.87
CA MET A 403 -2.82 -12.06 2.16
C MET A 403 -3.02 -10.91 1.16
N GLN A 404 -2.50 -9.75 1.52
CA GLN A 404 -2.29 -8.57 0.68
C GLN A 404 -0.94 -7.93 1.00
N ASN A 405 -0.34 -7.27 0.02
CA ASN A 405 0.96 -6.63 0.15
C ASN A 405 0.83 -5.10 0.18
N TYR A 406 1.41 -4.48 1.22
CA TYR A 406 1.64 -3.04 1.29
C TYR A 406 2.88 -2.68 0.45
N SER A 407 2.66 -2.08 -0.71
CA SER A 407 3.72 -1.82 -1.70
C SER A 407 4.00 -0.32 -1.84
N TRP A 408 4.43 0.31 -0.74
CA TRP A 408 4.81 1.72 -0.75
C TRP A 408 6.15 1.94 -1.46
N GLU A 409 6.17 2.95 -2.33
CA GLU A 409 7.36 3.30 -3.09
C GLU A 409 8.21 4.31 -2.30
N SER A 410 9.36 3.85 -1.79
CA SER A 410 10.22 4.65 -0.91
C SER A 410 10.92 5.84 -1.57
N TYR A 411 10.88 5.96 -2.91
CA TYR A 411 11.49 7.08 -3.62
C TYR A 411 10.72 8.40 -3.46
N HIS A 412 9.47 8.36 -2.97
CA HIS A 412 8.66 9.56 -2.74
C HIS A 412 9.12 10.37 -1.52
N SER A 413 9.66 9.70 -0.48
CA SER A 413 10.09 10.37 0.75
C SER A 413 11.11 9.55 1.54
N VAL A 414 12.13 10.22 2.06
CA VAL A 414 13.12 9.62 2.99
C VAL A 414 12.53 9.25 4.35
N MET A 415 11.34 9.74 4.68
CA MET A 415 10.68 9.52 5.98
C MET A 415 9.97 8.15 6.05
N ASN A 416 9.62 7.57 4.90
CA ASN A 416 8.83 6.34 4.80
C ASN A 416 9.58 5.32 3.94
N GLN A 417 10.46 4.55 4.59
CA GLN A 417 11.29 3.55 3.91
C GLN A 417 10.73 2.13 4.02
N SER A 418 9.76 1.92 4.91
CA SER A 418 9.06 0.64 5.02
C SER A 418 8.18 0.41 3.80
N GLY A 419 8.31 -0.77 3.22
CA GLY A 419 7.51 -1.27 2.10
C GLY A 419 7.58 -2.80 2.06
N ASN A 420 6.76 -3.40 1.21
CA ASN A 420 6.65 -4.86 1.03
C ASN A 420 6.32 -5.62 2.32
N SER A 421 5.28 -5.17 3.03
CA SER A 421 4.79 -5.84 4.25
C SER A 421 3.47 -6.55 3.98
N TYR A 422 3.30 -7.75 4.53
CA TYR A 422 2.21 -8.65 4.17
C TYR A 422 1.19 -8.75 5.30
N LEU A 423 -0.03 -8.32 5.01
CA LEU A 423 -1.16 -8.28 5.94
C LEU A 423 -2.25 -9.28 5.49
N PRO A 424 -3.09 -9.81 6.40
CA PRO A 424 -4.27 -10.58 6.02
C PRO A 424 -5.09 -9.88 4.93
N SER A 425 -5.67 -10.64 4.00
CA SER A 425 -6.42 -10.09 2.87
C SER A 425 -7.56 -9.17 3.32
N LYS A 426 -8.01 -8.27 2.44
CA LYS A 426 -9.12 -7.34 2.75
C LYS A 426 -10.38 -8.07 3.21
N GLN A 427 -10.67 -9.23 2.62
CA GLN A 427 -11.79 -10.08 3.01
C GLN A 427 -11.63 -10.60 4.43
N LEU A 428 -10.46 -11.14 4.80
CA LEU A 428 -10.19 -11.54 6.19
C LEU A 428 -10.30 -10.36 7.16
N CYS A 429 -9.75 -9.20 6.79
CA CYS A 429 -9.82 -8.01 7.63
C CYS A 429 -11.27 -7.55 7.89
N LYS A 430 -12.14 -7.67 6.88
CA LYS A 430 -13.56 -7.36 7.00
C LYS A 430 -14.28 -8.36 7.90
N GLU A 431 -14.24 -9.65 7.56
CA GLU A 431 -15.01 -10.70 8.24
C GLU A 431 -14.54 -10.96 9.68
N LEU A 432 -13.26 -10.74 9.96
CA LEU A 432 -12.68 -10.90 11.30
C LEU A 432 -12.57 -9.58 12.06
N GLU A 433 -13.06 -8.49 11.48
CA GLU A 433 -12.97 -7.14 12.04
C GLU A 433 -11.54 -6.75 12.44
N LEU A 434 -10.53 -7.15 11.66
CA LEU A 434 -9.14 -6.81 11.93
C LEU A 434 -8.91 -5.32 11.73
N ARG A 435 -8.09 -4.73 12.61
CA ARG A 435 -7.82 -3.28 12.64
C ARG A 435 -6.33 -3.01 12.74
N TYR A 436 -5.90 -1.94 12.09
CA TYR A 436 -4.54 -1.42 12.21
C TYR A 436 -4.34 -0.68 13.55
N ARG A 437 -3.09 -0.69 14.03
CA ARG A 437 -2.60 0.07 15.17
C ARG A 437 -1.29 0.77 14.81
N ALA A 438 -1.05 1.93 15.41
CA ALA A 438 0.23 2.62 15.29
C ALA A 438 1.42 1.72 15.67
N ASN A 439 2.56 1.93 15.03
CA ASN A 439 3.86 1.32 15.39
C ASN A 439 3.92 -0.22 15.32
N THR A 440 3.02 -0.87 14.59
CA THR A 440 3.13 -2.31 14.32
C THR A 440 2.48 -2.68 13.00
N TRP A 441 2.96 -3.76 12.38
CA TRP A 441 2.29 -4.43 11.26
C TRP A 441 1.26 -5.46 11.73
N ASP A 442 1.19 -5.71 13.04
CA ASP A 442 0.34 -6.72 13.63
C ASP A 442 -1.09 -6.18 13.76
N LEU A 443 -2.02 -6.75 12.99
CA LEU A 443 -3.41 -6.37 13.10
C LEU A 443 -4.01 -6.88 14.40
N GLN A 444 -4.97 -6.12 14.90
CA GLN A 444 -5.67 -6.41 16.15
C GLN A 444 -7.13 -6.75 15.87
N ASP A 445 -7.69 -7.62 16.70
CA ASP A 445 -9.13 -7.75 16.89
C ASP A 445 -9.55 -7.09 18.21
N VAL A 446 -10.76 -7.34 18.67
CA VAL A 446 -11.26 -6.80 19.95
C VAL A 446 -10.57 -7.41 21.18
N VAL A 447 -9.90 -8.57 21.04
CA VAL A 447 -9.22 -9.28 22.14
C VAL A 447 -7.75 -8.87 22.24
N GLY A 448 -7.10 -8.56 21.12
CA GLY A 448 -5.71 -8.12 21.06
C GLY A 448 -5.07 -8.47 19.73
N THR A 449 -3.80 -8.86 19.75
CA THR A 449 -3.08 -9.19 18.51
C THR A 449 -3.74 -10.39 17.82
N ALA A 450 -4.09 -10.19 16.56
CA ALA A 450 -4.84 -11.14 15.75
C ALA A 450 -4.00 -11.71 14.60
N SER A 451 -3.08 -10.91 14.03
CA SER A 451 -2.14 -11.36 13.01
C SER A 451 -0.72 -10.90 13.31
N LEU A 452 0.26 -11.62 12.80
CA LEU A 452 1.68 -11.28 12.94
C LEU A 452 2.37 -11.27 11.58
N TYR A 453 3.16 -10.25 11.29
CA TYR A 453 4.05 -10.20 10.11
C TYR A 453 5.50 -10.04 10.55
N ARG A 454 6.39 -10.93 10.09
CA ARG A 454 7.81 -10.89 10.45
C ARG A 454 8.71 -11.11 9.25
N LYS A 455 9.87 -10.46 9.27
CA LYS A 455 10.98 -10.77 8.38
C LYS A 455 11.78 -11.94 8.95
N VAL A 456 12.24 -12.81 8.06
CA VAL A 456 13.18 -13.88 8.40
C VAL A 456 14.53 -13.40 7.92
N GLY A 457 15.41 -12.96 8.82
CA GLY A 457 16.75 -12.46 8.49
C GLY A 457 16.80 -11.30 7.48
N GLU A 458 18.02 -10.94 7.09
CA GLU A 458 18.27 -9.87 6.11
C GLU A 458 18.50 -10.45 4.71
N TYR A 459 18.17 -9.69 3.67
CA TYR A 459 18.42 -10.10 2.29
C TYR A 459 19.90 -10.43 2.06
N GLY A 460 20.16 -11.60 1.47
CA GLY A 460 21.51 -12.09 1.22
C GLY A 460 22.23 -12.70 2.43
N SER A 461 21.59 -12.75 3.60
CA SER A 461 22.06 -13.57 4.72
C SER A 461 21.77 -15.07 4.48
N GLU A 462 22.22 -15.94 5.39
CA GLU A 462 22.01 -17.39 5.27
C GLU A 462 20.53 -17.77 5.15
N ASN A 463 19.65 -17.04 5.84
CA ASN A 463 18.20 -17.20 5.73
C ASN A 463 17.58 -15.82 5.54
N SER A 464 16.84 -15.63 4.45
CA SER A 464 16.13 -14.38 4.18
C SER A 464 14.67 -14.64 3.78
N GLY A 465 13.77 -13.71 4.05
CA GLY A 465 12.38 -13.84 3.62
C GLY A 465 11.38 -13.21 4.57
N PHE A 466 10.16 -13.75 4.59
CA PHE A 466 9.08 -13.28 5.45
C PHE A 466 8.08 -14.38 5.77
N ILE A 467 7.31 -14.17 6.82
CA ILE A 467 6.21 -15.02 7.25
C ILE A 467 5.07 -14.18 7.80
N SER A 468 3.85 -14.67 7.61
CA SER A 468 2.64 -14.06 8.18
C SER A 468 1.74 -15.11 8.82
N TYR A 469 1.28 -14.83 10.03
CA TYR A 469 0.39 -15.72 10.79
C TYR A 469 -0.93 -15.05 11.14
N LEU A 470 -1.95 -15.88 11.36
CA LEU A 470 -3.22 -15.51 11.96
C LEU A 470 -3.44 -16.36 13.22
N ARG A 471 -4.06 -15.76 14.24
CA ARG A 471 -4.43 -16.46 15.47
C ARG A 471 -5.46 -17.56 15.14
N ARG A 472 -5.25 -18.78 15.65
CA ARG A 472 -6.06 -19.96 15.31
C ARG A 472 -7.56 -19.75 15.49
N ASP A 473 -7.99 -19.20 16.62
CA ASP A 473 -9.42 -19.03 16.94
C ASP A 473 -10.15 -18.20 15.88
N LEU A 474 -9.46 -17.22 15.30
CA LEU A 474 -9.99 -16.40 14.22
C LEU A 474 -10.02 -17.15 12.89
N LEU A 475 -8.96 -17.93 12.59
CA LEU A 475 -8.91 -18.76 11.40
C LEU A 475 -9.99 -19.86 11.41
N ASP A 476 -10.11 -20.61 12.50
CA ASP A 476 -11.07 -21.70 12.65
C ASP A 476 -12.50 -21.16 12.48
N ARG A 477 -12.80 -20.00 13.08
CA ARG A 477 -14.09 -19.32 12.92
C ARG A 477 -14.34 -18.93 11.45
N TYR A 478 -13.37 -18.30 10.80
CA TYR A 478 -13.49 -17.93 9.39
C TYR A 478 -13.81 -19.14 8.50
N LEU A 479 -13.01 -20.20 8.63
CA LEU A 479 -13.14 -21.41 7.81
C LEU A 479 -14.49 -22.11 8.02
N LEU A 480 -14.96 -22.16 9.26
CA LEU A 480 -16.27 -22.71 9.61
C LEU A 480 -17.42 -21.89 8.99
N GLU A 481 -17.35 -20.56 9.09
CA GLU A 481 -18.37 -19.64 8.56
C GLU A 481 -18.39 -19.61 7.03
N SER A 482 -17.22 -19.71 6.40
CA SER A 482 -17.07 -19.64 4.94
C SER A 482 -17.23 -20.99 4.23
N GLY A 483 -17.18 -22.12 4.96
CA GLY A 483 -17.18 -23.46 4.36
C GLY A 483 -15.89 -23.83 3.63
N LYS A 484 -14.80 -23.08 3.88
CA LYS A 484 -13.51 -23.24 3.18
C LYS A 484 -12.51 -23.99 4.04
N THR A 485 -11.45 -24.48 3.41
CA THR A 485 -10.30 -25.09 4.05
C THR A 485 -9.03 -24.33 3.66
N LEU A 486 -8.12 -24.13 4.61
CA LEU A 486 -6.78 -23.63 4.33
C LEU A 486 -5.91 -24.78 3.80
N VAL A 487 -5.34 -24.59 2.62
CA VAL A 487 -4.36 -25.52 2.02
C VAL A 487 -3.06 -24.78 1.77
N TRP A 488 -1.96 -25.34 2.25
CA TRP A 488 -0.62 -24.84 1.96
C TRP A 488 -0.05 -25.52 0.72
N LEU A 489 0.20 -24.76 -0.33
CA LEU A 489 0.93 -25.18 -1.52
C LEU A 489 2.38 -24.73 -1.39
N ILE A 490 3.22 -25.60 -0.85
CA ILE A 490 4.63 -25.31 -0.60
C ILE A 490 5.45 -25.71 -1.82
N TRP A 491 6.19 -24.77 -2.40
CA TRP A 491 7.08 -25.07 -3.51
C TRP A 491 8.24 -24.11 -3.64
N GLY A 492 9.29 -24.55 -4.35
CA GLY A 492 10.36 -23.67 -4.78
C GLY A 492 11.45 -24.46 -5.47
N GLU A 493 12.66 -23.91 -5.49
CA GLU A 493 13.76 -24.43 -6.29
C GLU A 493 15.07 -24.49 -5.52
N ARG A 494 15.86 -25.51 -5.83
CA ARG A 494 17.31 -25.54 -5.59
C ARG A 494 18.01 -24.84 -6.76
N GLY A 495 18.90 -23.92 -6.46
CA GLY A 495 19.62 -23.16 -7.47
C GLY A 495 20.99 -22.73 -7.00
N PHE A 496 21.48 -21.73 -7.72
CA PHE A 496 22.69 -20.99 -7.39
C PHE A 496 22.38 -19.51 -7.36
N HIS A 497 23.03 -18.77 -6.48
CA HIS A 497 22.93 -17.33 -6.40
C HIS A 497 23.31 -16.70 -7.76
N TYR A 498 22.64 -15.61 -8.16
CA TYR A 498 22.78 -14.98 -9.49
C TYR A 498 24.22 -14.51 -9.84
N ARG A 499 25.12 -14.48 -8.85
CA ARG A 499 26.54 -14.13 -9.02
C ARG A 499 27.41 -15.30 -9.47
N ALA A 500 26.89 -16.52 -9.50
CA ALA A 500 27.61 -17.70 -9.95
C ALA A 500 27.80 -17.69 -11.49
N GLY A 501 29.02 -17.49 -11.97
CA GLY A 501 29.34 -17.39 -13.40
C GLY A 501 29.34 -18.71 -14.20
N ASN A 502 28.54 -19.72 -13.81
CA ASN A 502 28.60 -21.08 -14.38
C ASN A 502 27.22 -21.68 -14.78
N THR A 503 26.24 -20.84 -15.12
CA THR A 503 24.87 -21.27 -15.46
C THR A 503 24.76 -22.05 -16.78
N ASP A 504 25.69 -21.84 -17.73
CA ASP A 504 25.63 -22.44 -19.08
C ASP A 504 25.66 -23.98 -19.10
N LYS A 505 26.18 -24.64 -18.04
CA LYS A 505 26.30 -26.11 -17.96
C LYS A 505 25.12 -26.82 -17.29
N LEU A 506 24.13 -26.08 -16.77
CA LEU A 506 23.04 -26.64 -15.97
C LEU A 506 21.67 -26.63 -16.69
N HIS A 507 21.59 -26.03 -17.88
CA HIS A 507 20.34 -25.84 -18.63
C HIS A 507 19.53 -27.14 -18.85
N GLU A 508 20.19 -28.28 -19.08
CA GLU A 508 19.48 -29.56 -19.30
C GLU A 508 18.74 -30.05 -18.04
N TYR A 509 19.25 -29.74 -16.85
CA TYR A 509 18.63 -30.14 -15.57
C TYR A 509 17.49 -29.21 -15.18
N TYR A 510 17.62 -27.92 -15.49
CA TYR A 510 16.52 -26.97 -15.36
C TYR A 510 15.36 -27.31 -16.29
N ALA A 511 15.64 -27.71 -17.54
CA ALA A 511 14.62 -28.12 -18.51
C ALA A 511 13.82 -29.39 -18.11
N LYS A 512 14.31 -30.19 -17.15
CA LYS A 512 13.63 -31.39 -16.63
C LYS A 512 12.99 -31.17 -15.26
N HIS A 513 12.96 -29.92 -14.77
CA HIS A 513 12.30 -29.56 -13.50
C HIS A 513 12.83 -30.31 -12.26
N GLN A 514 14.04 -30.88 -12.31
CA GLN A 514 14.60 -31.71 -11.23
C GLN A 514 15.06 -30.91 -9.99
N HIS A 515 15.21 -29.60 -10.16
CA HIS A 515 15.55 -28.63 -9.12
C HIS A 515 14.36 -28.27 -8.21
N ILE A 516 13.13 -28.58 -8.63
CA ILE A 516 11.92 -28.19 -7.92
C ILE A 516 11.66 -29.11 -6.73
N HIS A 517 11.13 -28.55 -5.65
CA HIS A 517 10.50 -29.29 -4.55
C HIS A 517 9.09 -28.77 -4.35
N LYS A 518 8.18 -29.68 -4.00
CA LYS A 518 6.77 -29.37 -3.73
C LYS A 518 6.23 -30.26 -2.62
N SER A 519 5.38 -29.71 -1.78
CA SER A 519 4.57 -30.41 -0.79
C SER A 519 3.25 -29.67 -0.60
N ALA A 520 2.20 -30.41 -0.28
CA ALA A 520 0.90 -29.83 0.05
C ALA A 520 0.48 -30.31 1.44
N TYR A 521 -0.02 -29.39 2.25
CA TYR A 521 -0.54 -29.68 3.58
C TYR A 521 -1.94 -29.09 3.70
N ILE A 522 -2.83 -29.81 4.38
CA ILE A 522 -4.20 -29.40 4.62
C ILE A 522 -4.28 -29.03 6.09
N TYR A 523 -4.75 -27.82 6.39
CA TYR A 523 -5.01 -27.41 7.76
C TYR A 523 -6.20 -28.18 8.32
N VAL A 524 -6.09 -28.65 9.57
CA VAL A 524 -7.16 -29.33 10.28
C VAL A 524 -7.61 -28.44 11.43
N SER A 525 -8.85 -27.96 11.35
CA SER A 525 -9.44 -27.13 12.41
C SER A 525 -9.62 -27.94 13.70
N ALA A 526 -9.56 -27.27 14.84
CA ALA A 526 -9.86 -27.89 16.13
C ALA A 526 -11.32 -28.41 16.22
N SER A 527 -12.23 -27.89 15.38
CA SER A 527 -13.61 -28.39 15.27
C SER A 527 -13.75 -29.75 14.58
N ASP A 528 -12.75 -30.13 13.77
CA ASP A 528 -12.74 -31.34 12.96
C ASP A 528 -11.85 -32.45 13.57
N SER A 529 -11.21 -32.13 14.70
CA SER A 529 -10.34 -32.99 15.52
C SER A 529 -11.16 -33.68 16.62
#